data_AF-X1AXL3-F1
#
_entry.id   AF-X1AXL3-F1
#
_cell.length_a   1.000
_cell.length_b   1.000
_cell.length_c   1.000
_cell.angle_alpha   90.00
_cell.angle_beta   90.00
_cell.angle_gamma   90.00
#
_symmetry.space_group_name_H-M   'P 1'
#
loop_
_entity.id
_entity.type
_entity.pdbx_description
1 polymer ?
#
loop_
_entity_poly.entity_id
_entity_poly.type
_entity_poly.pdbx_seq_one_letter_code
_entity_poly.pdbx_strand_id
1 'polypeptide(L)'
;QHLLELNNYKVIAARNGVEALKFLTDHKPTMIITDIIMPEMDGFELCRRIRSEKLLKDIPVILLTAFPDHAAILKSLESGADNFVTKPYTDDFLLSQVGYILKNLEIRRNNQKHGNHLEIFFEGEKYPITANYSQIIDLLFSVFQNSIQKTKELEEANRELKEAFEKIKTLQGFIPICAHCKKIRNDEGYWQQVETYITERSEVEFSHGLCPECAAKLYPDFIDTER
;
A
#
# COMPACT_ATOMS: atom_id res chain seq x y z
N GLN A 1 -17.24 8.73 -14.37
CA GLN A 1 -16.18 8.98 -15.37
C GLN A 1 -14.94 8.28 -14.85
N HIS A 2 -14.40 7.34 -15.62
CA HIS A 2 -13.33 6.46 -15.13
C HIS A 2 -11.96 7.16 -15.21
N LEU A 3 -11.03 6.83 -14.30
CA LEU A 3 -9.71 7.46 -14.13
C LEU A 3 -8.98 7.77 -15.46
N LEU A 4 -8.91 6.79 -16.36
CA LEU A 4 -8.20 6.92 -17.63
C LEU A 4 -8.93 7.87 -18.61
N GLU A 5 -10.26 7.86 -18.63
CA GLU A 5 -11.06 8.76 -19.47
C GLU A 5 -10.89 10.22 -19.04
N LEU A 6 -10.81 10.47 -17.73
CA LEU A 6 -10.53 11.80 -17.17
C LEU A 6 -9.15 12.32 -17.57
N ASN A 7 -8.21 11.42 -17.87
CA ASN A 7 -6.86 11.74 -18.32
C ASN A 7 -6.72 11.67 -19.85
N ASN A 8 -7.82 11.87 -20.60
CA ASN A 8 -7.87 11.93 -22.07
C ASN A 8 -7.52 10.64 -22.80
N TYR A 9 -7.58 9.48 -22.14
CA TYR A 9 -7.46 8.19 -22.81
C TYR A 9 -8.81 7.71 -23.37
N LYS A 10 -8.78 7.09 -24.55
CA LYS A 10 -9.92 6.33 -25.07
C LYS A 10 -9.89 4.93 -24.50
N VAL A 11 -10.95 4.55 -23.80
CA VAL A 11 -11.03 3.26 -23.08
C VAL A 11 -12.10 2.38 -23.72
N ILE A 12 -11.75 1.11 -23.91
CA ILE A 12 -12.71 0.04 -24.23
C ILE A 12 -12.62 -0.96 -23.08
N ALA A 13 -13.73 -1.21 -22.40
CA ALA A 13 -13.77 -2.12 -21.26
C ALA A 13 -14.26 -3.51 -21.69
N ALA A 14 -13.61 -4.54 -21.16
CA ALA A 14 -14.03 -5.93 -21.26
C ALA A 14 -14.16 -6.52 -19.85
N ARG A 15 -15.07 -7.47 -19.65
CA ARG A 15 -15.35 -8.07 -18.33
C ARG A 15 -14.46 -9.27 -18.02
N ASN A 16 -13.84 -9.87 -19.03
CA ASN A 16 -12.93 -11.00 -18.89
C ASN A 16 -12.00 -11.13 -20.12
N GLY A 17 -11.07 -12.09 -20.08
CA GLY A 17 -10.13 -12.32 -21.18
C GLY A 17 -10.78 -12.82 -22.49
N VAL A 18 -11.87 -13.57 -22.42
CA VAL A 18 -12.59 -14.05 -23.63
C VAL A 18 -13.21 -12.88 -24.39
N GLU A 19 -13.88 -11.98 -23.67
CA GLU A 19 -14.47 -10.76 -24.24
C GLU A 19 -13.38 -9.81 -24.76
N ALA A 20 -12.27 -9.66 -24.02
CA ALA A 20 -11.14 -8.85 -24.44
C ALA A 20 -10.57 -9.32 -25.79
N LEU A 21 -10.36 -10.63 -25.99
CA LEU A 21 -9.87 -11.17 -27.27
C LEU A 21 -10.82 -10.90 -28.43
N LYS A 22 -12.14 -10.93 -28.20
CA LYS A 22 -13.12 -10.55 -29.23
C LYS A 22 -12.93 -9.09 -29.64
N PHE A 23 -12.84 -8.18 -28.68
CA PHE A 23 -12.59 -6.76 -28.98
C PHE A 23 -11.24 -6.53 -29.66
N LEU A 24 -10.20 -7.29 -29.30
CA LEU A 24 -8.87 -7.19 -29.92
C LEU A 24 -8.85 -7.63 -31.39
N THR A 25 -9.89 -8.36 -31.85
CA THR A 25 -10.03 -8.73 -33.26
C THR A 25 -10.42 -7.52 -34.11
N ASP A 26 -11.34 -6.68 -33.60
CA ASP A 26 -11.90 -5.52 -34.31
C ASP A 26 -11.18 -4.21 -33.97
N HIS A 27 -10.49 -4.16 -32.83
CA HIS A 27 -9.84 -2.96 -32.31
C HIS A 27 -8.39 -3.26 -31.91
N LYS A 28 -7.46 -2.40 -32.33
CA LYS A 28 -6.04 -2.49 -31.96
C LYS A 28 -5.67 -1.39 -30.96
N PRO A 29 -5.77 -1.64 -29.64
CA PRO A 29 -5.42 -0.65 -28.64
C PRO A 29 -3.91 -0.42 -28.61
N THR A 30 -3.50 0.72 -28.06
CA THR A 30 -2.08 1.04 -27.83
C THR A 30 -1.53 0.38 -26.57
N MET A 31 -2.40 -0.09 -25.68
CA MET A 31 -2.07 -0.75 -24.42
C MET A 31 -3.26 -1.55 -23.90
N ILE A 32 -2.97 -2.63 -23.17
CA ILE A 32 -3.96 -3.44 -22.47
C ILE A 32 -3.63 -3.41 -20.98
N ILE A 33 -4.65 -3.16 -20.16
CA ILE A 33 -4.57 -3.25 -18.70
C ILE A 33 -5.60 -4.30 -18.27
N THR A 34 -5.16 -5.33 -17.57
CA THR A 34 -6.03 -6.45 -17.21
C THR A 34 -5.79 -6.89 -15.78
N ASP A 35 -6.88 -7.23 -15.09
CA ASP A 35 -6.78 -7.97 -13.83
C ASP A 35 -6.20 -9.37 -14.09
N ILE A 36 -5.49 -9.91 -13.11
CA ILE A 36 -5.04 -11.30 -13.16
C ILE A 36 -6.20 -12.23 -12.88
N ILE A 37 -6.99 -11.95 -11.84
CA ILE A 37 -8.06 -12.84 -11.40
C ILE A 37 -9.36 -12.40 -12.07
N MET A 38 -9.79 -13.15 -13.08
CA MET A 38 -11.04 -12.92 -13.82
C MET A 38 -11.74 -14.25 -14.10
N PRO A 39 -13.08 -14.26 -14.24
CA PRO A 39 -13.81 -15.46 -14.65
C PRO A 39 -13.52 -15.82 -16.11
N GLU A 40 -13.76 -17.09 -16.47
CA GLU A 40 -13.59 -17.68 -17.81
C GLU A 40 -12.14 -17.75 -18.31
N MET A 41 -11.44 -16.62 -18.32
CA MET A 41 -10.03 -16.50 -18.72
C MET A 41 -9.34 -15.47 -17.84
N ASP A 42 -8.27 -15.91 -17.18
CA ASP A 42 -7.43 -15.08 -16.32
C ASP A 42 -6.49 -14.16 -17.15
N GLY A 43 -5.91 -13.17 -16.49
CA GLY A 43 -5.03 -12.19 -17.14
C GLY A 43 -3.73 -12.82 -17.71
N PHE A 44 -3.25 -13.90 -17.10
CA PHE A 44 -2.04 -14.59 -17.59
C PHE A 44 -2.32 -15.30 -18.92
N GLU A 45 -3.45 -15.99 -19.02
CA GLU A 45 -3.89 -16.68 -20.23
C GLU A 45 -4.21 -15.70 -21.35
N LEU A 46 -4.88 -14.59 -21.03
CA LEU A 46 -5.09 -13.50 -21.98
C LEU A 46 -3.74 -12.99 -22.54
N CYS A 47 -2.77 -12.72 -21.66
CA CYS A 47 -1.45 -12.24 -22.06
C CYS A 47 -0.72 -13.26 -22.96
N ARG A 48 -0.73 -14.56 -22.60
CA ARG A 48 -0.15 -15.62 -23.46
C ARG A 48 -0.75 -15.64 -24.86
N ARG A 49 -2.08 -15.52 -24.97
CA ARG A 49 -2.77 -15.50 -26.27
C ARG A 49 -2.43 -14.26 -27.10
N ILE A 50 -2.35 -13.10 -26.46
CA ILE A 50 -1.89 -11.86 -27.11
C ILE A 50 -0.48 -12.05 -27.68
N ARG A 51 0.44 -12.67 -26.93
CA ARG A 51 1.81 -12.93 -27.38
C ARG A 51 1.93 -13.93 -28.52
N SER A 52 1.02 -14.91 -28.62
CA SER A 52 0.99 -15.85 -29.76
C SER A 52 0.50 -15.22 -31.06
N GLU A 53 -0.27 -14.12 -30.99
CA GLU A 53 -0.88 -13.50 -32.16
C GLU A 53 0.03 -12.44 -32.80
N LYS A 54 0.42 -12.64 -34.06
CA LYS A 54 1.41 -11.79 -34.76
C LYS A 54 1.05 -10.31 -34.78
N LEU A 55 -0.24 -9.99 -34.83
CA LEU A 55 -0.73 -8.61 -34.89
C LEU A 55 -0.90 -7.96 -33.50
N LEU A 56 -0.88 -8.73 -32.42
CA LEU A 56 -1.13 -8.28 -31.06
C LEU A 56 0.10 -8.39 -30.16
N LYS A 57 1.07 -9.24 -30.51
CA LYS A 57 2.23 -9.58 -29.67
C LYS A 57 3.05 -8.38 -29.20
N ASP A 58 3.04 -7.27 -29.94
CA ASP A 58 3.81 -6.06 -29.63
C ASP A 58 3.01 -5.01 -28.83
N ILE A 59 1.73 -5.27 -28.52
CA ILE A 59 0.91 -4.40 -27.69
C ILE A 59 1.30 -4.60 -26.23
N PRO A 60 1.62 -3.53 -25.47
CA PRO A 60 2.03 -3.68 -24.09
C PRO A 60 0.87 -4.14 -23.20
N VAL A 61 1.15 -5.03 -22.25
CA VAL A 61 0.17 -5.57 -21.28
C VAL A 61 0.63 -5.24 -19.86
N ILE A 62 -0.22 -4.53 -19.11
CA ILE A 62 -0.08 -4.32 -17.67
C ILE A 62 -1.00 -5.29 -16.93
N LEU A 63 -0.44 -6.15 -16.09
CA LEU A 63 -1.19 -7.02 -15.18
C LEU A 63 -1.48 -6.31 -13.85
N LEU A 64 -2.71 -6.40 -13.36
CA LEU A 64 -3.09 -5.92 -12.04
C LEU A 64 -3.29 -7.11 -11.10
N THR A 65 -2.74 -7.08 -9.88
CA THR A 65 -2.93 -8.14 -8.88
C THR A 65 -3.42 -7.59 -7.56
N ALA A 66 -4.10 -8.39 -6.74
CA ALA A 66 -4.24 -8.13 -5.30
C ALA A 66 -3.19 -8.87 -4.44
N PHE A 67 -2.49 -9.85 -5.03
CA PHE A 67 -1.55 -10.73 -4.33
C PHE A 67 -0.23 -10.79 -5.11
N PRO A 68 0.76 -9.95 -4.77
CA PRO A 68 2.05 -9.91 -5.44
C PRO A 68 3.02 -10.91 -4.81
N ASP A 69 2.67 -12.19 -4.81
CA ASP A 69 3.60 -13.21 -4.34
C ASP A 69 4.67 -13.51 -5.41
N HIS A 70 5.75 -14.19 -4.99
CA HIS A 70 6.83 -14.56 -5.89
C HIS A 70 6.35 -15.37 -7.09
N ALA A 71 5.37 -16.26 -6.88
CA ALA A 71 4.82 -17.10 -7.94
C ALA A 71 4.07 -16.25 -8.99
N ALA A 72 3.32 -15.24 -8.58
CA ALA A 72 2.61 -14.32 -9.48
C ALA A 72 3.59 -13.48 -10.31
N ILE A 73 4.69 -13.02 -9.72
CA ILE A 73 5.73 -12.28 -10.45
C ILE A 73 6.36 -13.17 -11.53
N LEU A 74 6.77 -14.39 -11.17
CA LEU A 74 7.35 -15.34 -12.12
C LEU A 74 6.36 -15.68 -13.26
N LYS A 75 5.10 -15.97 -12.93
CA LYS A 75 4.05 -16.20 -13.94
C LYS A 75 3.80 -15.00 -14.83
N SER A 76 3.92 -13.78 -14.29
CA SER A 76 3.79 -12.54 -15.08
C SER A 76 4.89 -12.46 -16.14
N LEU A 77 6.14 -12.75 -15.76
CA LEU A 77 7.27 -12.81 -16.67
C LEU A 77 7.10 -13.91 -17.72
N GLU A 78 6.70 -15.13 -17.31
CA GLU A 78 6.44 -16.25 -18.23
C GLU A 78 5.32 -15.97 -19.22
N SER A 79 4.29 -15.23 -18.80
CA SER A 79 3.18 -14.83 -19.67
C SER A 79 3.56 -13.75 -20.69
N GLY A 80 4.74 -13.13 -20.53
CA GLY A 80 5.24 -12.06 -21.38
C GLY A 80 4.61 -10.69 -21.10
N ALA A 81 4.13 -10.44 -19.88
CA ALA A 81 3.61 -9.12 -19.51
C ALA A 81 4.73 -8.07 -19.47
N ASP A 82 4.43 -6.84 -19.87
CA ASP A 82 5.40 -5.74 -19.90
C ASP A 82 5.53 -5.06 -18.53
N ASN A 83 4.47 -5.12 -17.73
CA ASN A 83 4.44 -4.53 -16.41
C ASN A 83 3.43 -5.22 -15.49
N PHE A 84 3.58 -4.98 -14.20
CA PHE A 84 2.76 -5.53 -13.13
C PHE A 84 2.51 -4.48 -12.06
N VAL A 85 1.25 -4.31 -11.65
CA VAL A 85 0.83 -3.32 -10.66
C VAL A 85 0.04 -4.01 -9.54
N THR A 86 0.50 -3.81 -8.31
CA THR A 86 -0.16 -4.30 -7.10
C THR A 86 -1.31 -3.40 -6.69
N LYS A 87 -2.46 -3.99 -6.33
CA LYS A 87 -3.62 -3.34 -5.71
C LYS A 87 -3.51 -3.44 -4.17
N PRO A 88 -3.97 -2.43 -3.43
CA PRO A 88 -4.48 -1.14 -3.91
C PRO A 88 -3.35 -0.24 -4.42
N TYR A 89 -3.66 0.60 -5.41
CA TYR A 89 -2.74 1.60 -5.98
C TYR A 89 -3.38 2.98 -5.97
N THR A 90 -2.54 4.02 -6.02
CA THR A 90 -3.00 5.39 -6.24
C THR A 90 -3.20 5.67 -7.72
N ASP A 91 -4.11 6.60 -8.01
CA ASP A 91 -4.39 7.07 -9.37
C ASP A 91 -3.11 7.55 -10.08
N ASP A 92 -2.31 8.37 -9.39
CA ASP A 92 -1.03 8.89 -9.89
C ASP A 92 -0.04 7.78 -10.23
N PHE A 93 0.01 6.71 -9.41
CA PHE A 93 0.90 5.59 -9.66
C PHE A 93 0.52 4.84 -10.94
N LEU A 94 -0.76 4.52 -11.13
CA LEU A 94 -1.19 3.84 -12.36
C LEU A 94 -0.94 4.71 -13.60
N LEU A 95 -1.28 6.00 -13.53
CA LEU A 95 -1.05 6.95 -14.63
C LEU A 95 0.44 7.09 -14.97
N SER A 96 1.31 7.13 -13.95
CA SER A 96 2.77 7.10 -14.11
C SER A 96 3.23 5.86 -14.88
N GLN A 97 2.75 4.68 -14.51
CA GLN A 97 3.11 3.42 -15.18
C GLN A 97 2.65 3.41 -16.65
N VAL A 98 1.43 3.85 -16.92
CA VAL A 98 0.89 3.97 -18.28
C VAL A 98 1.73 4.93 -19.11
N GLY A 99 2.02 6.13 -18.59
CA GLY A 99 2.82 7.13 -19.28
C GLY A 99 4.25 6.66 -19.58
N TYR A 100 4.88 5.99 -18.61
CA TYR A 100 6.22 5.42 -18.76
C TYR A 100 6.30 4.40 -19.91
N ILE A 101 5.37 3.45 -19.97
CA ILE A 101 5.37 2.42 -21.02
C ILE A 101 5.11 3.04 -22.39
N LEU A 102 4.10 3.92 -22.51
CA LEU A 102 3.77 4.56 -23.78
C LEU A 102 4.96 5.38 -24.32
N LYS A 103 5.64 6.13 -23.45
CA LYS A 103 6.83 6.90 -23.82
C LYS A 103 7.99 6.01 -24.29
N ASN A 104 8.24 4.91 -23.59
CA ASN A 104 9.28 3.96 -24.00
C ASN A 104 8.95 3.25 -25.32
N LEU A 105 7.68 3.02 -25.63
CA LEU A 105 7.28 2.50 -26.94
C LEU A 105 7.56 3.48 -28.07
N GLU A 106 7.32 4.77 -27.87
CA GLU A 106 7.67 5.81 -28.85
C GLU A 106 9.17 5.86 -29.11
N ILE A 107 9.98 5.80 -28.05
CA ILE A 107 11.44 5.78 -28.15
C ILE A 107 11.91 4.54 -28.94
N ARG A 108 11.38 3.36 -28.63
CA ARG A 108 11.72 2.11 -29.33
C ARG A 108 11.35 2.17 -30.81
N ARG A 109 10.20 2.75 -31.16
CA ARG A 109 9.78 2.94 -32.56
C ARG A 109 10.73 3.89 -33.30
N ASN A 110 11.14 4.99 -32.66
CA ASN A 110 12.04 5.97 -33.25
C ASN A 110 13.49 5.48 -33.38
N ASN A 111 13.93 4.61 -32.46
CA ASN A 111 15.30 4.08 -32.41
C ASN A 111 15.51 2.76 -33.18
N GLN A 112 14.57 2.35 -34.05
CA GLN A 112 14.67 1.13 -34.87
C GLN A 112 15.92 0.99 -35.78
N LYS A 113 16.88 1.94 -35.72
CA LYS A 113 18.08 1.98 -36.56
C LYS A 113 19.43 2.03 -35.83
N HIS A 114 19.50 2.05 -34.50
CA HIS A 114 20.80 2.22 -33.81
C HIS A 114 21.14 1.09 -32.83
N GLY A 115 22.02 0.18 -33.28
CA GLY A 115 23.12 -0.40 -32.48
C GLY A 115 22.79 -1.31 -31.29
N ASN A 116 23.82 -2.02 -30.81
CA ASN A 116 23.79 -3.07 -29.78
C ASN A 116 23.41 -2.61 -28.35
N HIS A 117 22.73 -1.47 -28.17
CA HIS A 117 22.42 -0.90 -26.85
C HIS A 117 20.96 -0.46 -26.73
N LEU A 118 20.32 -0.79 -25.61
CA LEU A 118 18.93 -0.46 -25.31
C LEU A 118 18.84 0.92 -24.64
N GLU A 119 18.20 1.91 -25.27
CA GLU A 119 17.92 3.20 -24.62
C GLU A 119 16.61 3.16 -23.84
N ILE A 120 16.65 3.55 -22.56
CA ILE A 120 15.46 3.73 -21.72
C ILE A 120 15.31 5.20 -21.30
N PHE A 121 14.07 5.63 -21.07
CA PHE A 121 13.78 6.94 -20.49
C PHE A 121 13.26 6.80 -19.06
N PHE A 122 13.89 7.45 -18.11
CA PHE A 122 13.52 7.42 -16.70
C PHE A 122 13.76 8.79 -16.05
N GLU A 123 12.81 9.26 -15.24
CA GLU A 123 12.90 10.54 -14.49
C GLU A 123 13.30 11.79 -15.30
N GLY A 124 12.95 11.86 -16.58
CA GLY A 124 13.34 13.02 -17.42
C GLY A 124 14.54 12.76 -18.32
N GLU A 125 15.31 11.73 -18.02
CA GLU A 125 16.63 11.48 -18.60
C GLU A 125 16.66 10.21 -19.47
N LYS A 126 17.57 10.17 -20.44
CA LYS A 126 17.81 9.01 -21.31
C LYS A 126 19.04 8.24 -20.84
N TYR A 127 18.91 6.93 -20.69
CA TYR A 127 19.99 6.05 -20.24
C TYR A 127 20.27 4.95 -21.28
N PRO A 128 21.51 4.84 -21.80
CA PRO A 128 21.90 3.72 -22.63
C PRO A 128 22.24 2.50 -21.77
N ILE A 129 21.64 1.35 -22.09
CA ILE A 129 21.89 0.05 -21.47
C ILE A 129 22.71 -0.79 -22.43
N THR A 130 23.94 -1.07 -22.06
CA THR A 130 24.87 -1.96 -22.79
C THR A 130 24.88 -3.38 -22.25
N ALA A 131 24.23 -3.60 -21.09
CA ALA A 131 24.12 -4.91 -20.47
C ALA A 131 23.29 -5.87 -21.33
N ASN A 132 23.69 -7.14 -21.36
CA ASN A 132 22.91 -8.19 -22.02
C ASN A 132 21.73 -8.64 -21.13
N TYR A 133 20.82 -9.46 -21.68
CA TYR A 133 19.63 -9.90 -20.96
C TYR A 133 19.93 -10.63 -19.64
N SER A 134 20.93 -11.51 -19.60
CA SER A 134 21.29 -12.23 -18.36
C SER A 134 21.78 -11.28 -17.28
N GLN A 135 22.62 -10.31 -17.63
CA GLN A 135 23.13 -9.31 -16.69
C GLN A 135 22.02 -8.40 -16.15
N ILE A 136 21.08 -8.00 -17.01
CA ILE A 136 19.92 -7.19 -16.59
C ILE A 136 19.07 -7.98 -15.60
N ILE A 137 18.79 -9.26 -15.91
CA ILE A 137 18.00 -10.13 -15.05
C ILE A 137 18.69 -10.32 -13.69
N ASP A 138 19.97 -10.64 -13.67
CA ASP A 138 20.73 -10.82 -12.43
C ASP A 138 20.76 -9.54 -11.58
N LEU A 139 20.93 -8.38 -12.22
CA LEU A 139 20.89 -7.08 -11.54
C LEU A 139 19.49 -6.81 -10.95
N LEU A 140 18.43 -7.03 -11.72
CA LEU A 140 17.06 -6.85 -11.26
C LEU A 140 16.72 -7.79 -10.10
N PHE A 141 17.14 -9.05 -10.17
CA PHE A 141 16.99 -9.99 -9.07
C PHE A 141 17.75 -9.53 -7.83
N SER A 142 18.99 -9.04 -7.97
CA SER A 142 19.76 -8.49 -6.86
C SER A 142 19.05 -7.30 -6.20
N VAL A 143 18.56 -6.34 -7.00
CA VAL A 143 17.80 -5.18 -6.50
C VAL A 143 16.51 -5.62 -5.80
N PHE A 144 15.78 -6.59 -6.36
CA PHE A 144 14.56 -7.11 -5.76
C PHE A 144 14.82 -7.80 -4.42
N GLN A 145 15.85 -8.65 -4.34
CA GLN A 145 16.26 -9.30 -3.09
C GLN A 145 16.66 -8.26 -2.02
N ASN A 146 17.40 -7.21 -2.42
CA ASN A 146 17.75 -6.12 -1.52
C ASN A 146 16.51 -5.38 -0.98
N SER A 147 15.51 -5.15 -1.83
CA SER A 147 14.24 -4.52 -1.43
C SER A 147 13.46 -5.39 -0.42
N ILE A 148 13.43 -6.72 -0.61
CA ILE A 148 12.80 -7.65 0.33
C ILE A 148 13.51 -7.61 1.68
N GLN A 149 14.84 -7.66 1.66
CA GLN A 149 15.63 -7.60 2.88
C GLN A 149 15.39 -6.29 3.64
N LYS A 150 15.35 -5.15 2.94
CA LYS A 150 15.02 -3.85 3.53
C LYS A 150 13.62 -3.78 4.11
N THR A 151 12.66 -4.43 3.48
CA THR A 151 11.27 -4.50 3.99
C THR A 151 11.24 -5.25 5.33
N LYS A 152 11.95 -6.38 5.45
CA LYS A 152 12.07 -7.12 6.71
C LYS A 152 12.76 -6.31 7.80
N GLU A 153 13.88 -5.68 7.48
CA GLU A 153 14.60 -4.79 8.43
C GLU A 153 13.69 -3.67 8.94
N LEU A 154 12.88 -3.09 8.04
CA LEU A 154 11.92 -2.04 8.40
C LEU A 154 10.80 -2.55 9.31
N GLU A 155 10.29 -3.75 9.05
CA GLU A 155 9.28 -4.39 9.91
C GLU A 155 9.82 -4.68 11.31
N GLU A 156 11.07 -5.16 11.40
CA GLU A 156 11.74 -5.40 12.68
C GLU A 156 11.97 -4.10 13.44
N ALA A 157 12.51 -3.07 12.80
CA ALA A 157 12.71 -1.75 13.41
C ALA A 157 11.38 -1.13 13.88
N ASN A 158 10.31 -1.26 13.10
CA ASN A 158 8.98 -0.79 13.49
C ASN A 158 8.43 -1.54 14.70
N ARG A 159 8.70 -2.85 14.82
CA ARG A 159 8.31 -3.64 16.00
C ARG A 159 9.07 -3.19 17.23
N GLU A 160 10.40 -3.06 17.14
CA GLU A 160 11.24 -2.58 18.25
C GLU A 160 10.83 -1.17 18.71
N LEU A 161 10.54 -0.27 17.76
CA LEU A 161 10.07 1.08 18.05
C LEU A 161 8.74 1.05 18.80
N LYS A 162 7.79 0.20 18.39
CA LYS A 162 6.51 0.02 19.10
C LYS A 162 6.72 -0.50 20.51
N GLU A 163 7.60 -1.49 20.71
CA GLU A 163 7.91 -2.00 22.04
C GLU A 163 8.57 -0.95 22.94
N ALA A 164 9.50 -0.17 22.39
CA ALA A 164 10.14 0.94 23.10
C ALA A 164 9.10 2.00 23.51
N PHE A 165 8.14 2.31 22.62
CA PHE A 165 7.06 3.25 22.90
C PHE A 165 6.15 2.77 24.04
N GLU A 166 5.79 1.48 24.07
CA GLU A 166 5.01 0.90 25.18
C GLU A 166 5.79 0.88 26.51
N LYS A 167 7.12 0.68 26.48
CA LYS A 167 7.95 0.79 27.69
C LYS A 167 8.04 2.22 28.21
N ILE A 168 8.14 3.22 27.33
CA ILE A 168 8.14 4.64 27.75
C ILE A 168 6.80 4.99 28.39
N LYS A 169 5.66 4.52 27.86
CA LYS A 169 4.34 4.71 28.48
C LYS A 169 4.25 4.14 29.89
N THR A 170 4.92 3.02 30.19
CA THR A 170 4.88 2.36 31.50
C THR A 170 5.90 2.91 32.50
N LEU A 171 7.03 3.47 32.02
CA LEU A 171 8.09 4.05 32.86
C LEU A 171 7.92 5.56 33.12
N GLN A 172 7.02 6.24 32.41
CA GLN A 172 6.66 7.63 32.73
C GLN A 172 5.55 7.66 33.77
N GLY A 173 5.82 8.26 34.93
CA GLY A 173 4.76 8.98 35.64
C GLY A 173 4.81 8.89 37.16
N PHE A 174 5.68 9.67 37.80
CA PHE A 174 5.25 10.28 39.06
C PHE A 174 4.13 11.27 38.71
N ILE A 175 2.88 10.85 38.90
CA ILE A 175 1.75 11.76 38.75
C ILE A 175 1.85 12.78 39.90
N PRO A 176 2.10 14.08 39.62
CA PRO A 176 2.22 15.08 40.66
C PRO A 176 0.84 15.33 41.24
N ILE A 177 0.57 14.77 42.42
CA ILE A 177 -0.69 14.90 43.13
C ILE A 177 -0.55 15.85 44.31
N CYS A 178 -1.46 16.81 44.45
CA CYS A 178 -1.47 17.72 45.58
C CYS A 178 -1.76 16.92 46.86
N ALA A 179 -0.85 16.93 47.84
CA ALA A 179 -1.03 16.19 49.08
C ALA A 179 -2.30 16.60 49.85
N HIS A 180 -2.75 17.86 49.70
CA HIS A 180 -3.91 18.42 50.38
C HIS A 180 -5.23 18.15 49.64
N CYS A 181 -5.39 18.65 48.40
CA CYS A 181 -6.66 18.58 47.67
C CYS A 181 -6.76 17.45 46.63
N LYS A 182 -5.71 16.64 46.51
CA LYS A 182 -5.62 15.47 45.60
C LYS A 182 -5.76 15.77 44.10
N LYS A 183 -5.80 17.03 43.67
CA LYS A 183 -5.70 17.40 42.25
C LYS A 183 -4.39 16.90 41.63
N ILE A 184 -4.43 16.57 40.34
CA ILE A 184 -3.27 16.18 39.55
C ILE A 184 -2.80 17.37 38.71
N ARG A 185 -1.48 17.57 38.65
CA ARG A 185 -0.87 18.54 37.72
C ARG A 185 -0.69 17.89 36.35
N ASN A 186 -1.32 18.45 35.32
CA ASN A 186 -1.20 17.96 33.95
C ASN A 186 0.13 18.39 33.28
N ASP A 187 0.36 17.92 32.06
CA ASP A 187 1.59 18.17 31.30
C ASP A 187 1.79 19.66 30.94
N GLU A 188 0.70 20.42 30.89
CA GLU A 188 0.70 21.88 30.69
C GLU A 188 0.95 22.66 32.01
N GLY A 189 1.02 21.95 33.14
CA GLY A 189 1.30 22.51 34.45
C GLY A 189 0.07 22.98 35.24
N TYR A 190 -1.15 22.80 34.75
CA TYR A 190 -2.40 23.14 35.42
C TYR A 190 -2.87 22.03 36.37
N TRP A 191 -3.58 22.42 37.44
CA TRP A 191 -4.14 21.49 38.43
C TRP A 191 -5.59 21.16 38.11
N GLN A 192 -5.88 19.89 37.83
CA GLN A 192 -7.21 19.38 37.51
C GLN A 192 -7.63 18.22 38.42
N GLN A 193 -8.93 17.90 38.40
CA GLN A 193 -9.48 16.76 39.14
C GLN A 193 -8.85 15.44 38.66
N VAL A 194 -8.75 14.47 39.56
CA VAL A 194 -8.12 13.18 39.27
C VAL A 194 -8.88 12.46 38.16
N GLU A 195 -10.21 12.46 38.27
CA GLU A 195 -11.13 11.82 37.35
C GLU A 195 -10.96 12.39 35.94
N THR A 196 -10.92 13.72 35.81
CA THR A 196 -10.69 14.40 34.53
C THR A 196 -9.35 14.01 33.92
N TYR A 197 -8.28 14.00 34.72
CA TYR A 197 -6.95 13.62 34.25
C TYR A 197 -6.88 12.18 33.73
N ILE A 198 -7.56 11.25 34.40
CA ILE A 198 -7.56 9.83 34.04
C ILE A 198 -8.44 9.57 32.81
N THR A 199 -9.64 10.16 32.72
CA THR A 199 -10.55 9.97 31.58
C THR A 199 -9.99 10.57 30.28
N GLU A 200 -9.21 11.65 30.33
CA GLU A 200 -8.54 12.21 29.14
C GLU A 200 -7.44 11.31 28.57
N ARG A 201 -6.87 10.40 29.38
CA ARG A 201 -5.67 9.61 29.05
C ARG A 201 -5.92 8.10 29.06
N SER A 202 -7.14 7.66 29.35
CA SER A 202 -7.52 6.24 29.43
C SER A 202 -9.00 6.04 29.09
N GLU A 203 -9.39 4.79 28.85
CA GLU A 203 -10.77 4.41 28.54
C GLU A 203 -11.67 4.29 29.79
N VAL A 204 -11.31 4.92 30.92
CA VAL A 204 -12.00 4.77 32.21
C VAL A 204 -13.12 5.82 32.39
N GLU A 205 -14.31 5.36 32.75
CA GLU A 205 -15.44 6.17 33.21
C GLU A 205 -15.68 6.01 34.72
N PHE A 206 -15.98 7.11 35.41
CA PHE A 206 -16.19 7.11 36.87
C PHE A 206 -17.67 7.17 37.23
N SER A 207 -18.14 6.17 37.99
CA SER A 207 -19.41 6.26 38.71
C SER A 207 -19.17 6.88 40.09
N HIS A 208 -20.04 7.80 40.50
CA HIS A 208 -19.89 8.52 41.77
C HIS A 208 -20.84 7.90 42.81
N GLY A 209 -20.29 7.58 43.98
CA GLY A 209 -21.02 7.01 45.11
C GLY A 209 -20.36 7.39 46.43
N LEU A 210 -21.07 7.19 47.54
CA LEU A 210 -20.54 7.39 48.88
C LEU A 210 -20.05 6.05 49.43
N CYS A 211 -18.80 5.99 49.89
CA CYS A 211 -18.36 4.84 50.67
C CYS A 211 -19.08 4.82 52.04
N PRO A 212 -19.12 3.68 52.74
CA PRO A 212 -19.82 3.56 54.02
C PRO A 212 -19.38 4.60 55.07
N GLU A 213 -18.08 4.92 55.14
CA GLU A 213 -17.54 5.93 56.06
C GLU A 213 -18.04 7.35 55.74
N CYS A 214 -18.00 7.74 54.46
CA CYS A 214 -18.48 9.04 54.02
C CYS A 214 -20.00 9.14 54.16
N ALA A 215 -20.74 8.05 53.87
CA ALA A 215 -22.17 7.97 54.07
C ALA A 215 -22.52 8.15 55.55
N ALA A 216 -21.80 7.47 56.46
CA ALA A 216 -22.00 7.59 57.92
C ALA A 216 -21.75 9.00 58.42
N LYS A 217 -20.75 9.68 57.85
CA LYS A 217 -20.39 11.04 58.26
C LYS A 217 -21.37 12.10 57.74
N LEU A 218 -21.89 11.93 56.52
CA LEU A 218 -22.77 12.91 55.87
C LEU A 218 -24.26 12.68 56.18
N TYR A 219 -24.64 11.43 56.42
CA TYR A 219 -26.01 11.00 56.66
C TYR A 219 -26.10 10.06 57.87
N PRO A 220 -25.64 10.48 59.06
CA PRO A 220 -25.61 9.64 60.26
C PRO A 220 -26.99 9.10 60.65
N ASP A 221 -28.05 9.86 60.40
CA ASP A 221 -29.44 9.49 60.75
C ASP A 221 -30.04 8.41 59.83
N PHE A 222 -29.41 8.12 58.69
CA PHE A 222 -29.89 7.16 57.70
C PHE A 222 -29.05 5.87 57.66
N ILE A 223 -28.06 5.76 58.55
CA ILE A 223 -27.27 4.54 58.71
C ILE A 223 -27.78 3.81 59.94
N ASP A 224 -28.67 2.83 59.73
CA ASP A 224 -29.03 1.86 60.75
C ASP A 224 -27.77 1.12 61.19
N THR A 225 -27.31 1.37 62.41
CA THR A 225 -26.19 0.64 63.04
C THR A 225 -26.57 -0.78 63.48
N GLU A 226 -27.78 -1.25 63.19
CA GLU A 226 -28.25 -2.60 63.47
C GLU A 226 -28.41 -3.42 62.18
N ARG A 227 -27.30 -3.81 61.55
CA ARG A 227 -27.20 -4.98 60.67
C ARG A 227 -25.78 -5.49 60.52
#